data_AF-A0A9D4IFS1-F1
#
_entry.id   AF-A0A9D4IFS1-F1
#
_cell.length_a   1.000
_cell.length_b   1.000
_cell.length_c   1.000
_cell.angle_alpha   90.00
_cell.angle_beta   90.00
_cell.angle_gamma   90.00
#
_symmetry.space_group_name_H-M   'P 1'
#
loop_
_entity.id
_entity.type
_entity.pdbx_description
1 polymer ?
#
loop_
_entity_poly.entity_id
_entity_poly.type
_entity_poly.pdbx_seq_one_letter_code
_entity_poly.pdbx_strand_id
1 'polypeptide(L)' 'MRTVTESDTCSSEEDITDSEKCIVCKKFSPDLSKRPYIVFVKWGQCDKCSGWVHLSFCTTIRVIRRGDNFLCPQCSTN' A
#
# COMPACT_ATOMS: atom_id res chain seq x y z
N MET A 1 -36.68 -8.03 33.54
CA MET A 1 -36.26 -7.38 32.29
C MET A 1 -34.75 -7.33 32.26
N ARG A 2 -34.09 -8.11 31.39
CA ARG A 2 -32.67 -7.97 31.08
C ARG A 2 -32.59 -7.31 29.71
N THR A 3 -32.09 -6.09 29.65
CA THR A 3 -31.82 -5.39 28.40
C THR A 3 -30.46 -5.85 27.89
N VAL A 4 -30.47 -6.60 26.79
CA VAL A 4 -29.28 -6.87 25.99
C VAL A 4 -28.97 -5.58 25.22
N THR A 5 -27.84 -4.95 25.50
CA THR A 5 -27.29 -3.90 24.64
C THR A 5 -26.40 -4.56 23.61
N GLU A 6 -27.01 -4.99 22.50
CA GLU A 6 -26.32 -5.21 21.24
C GLU A 6 -25.88 -3.84 20.72
N SER A 7 -24.65 -3.46 21.02
CA SER A 7 -23.96 -2.39 20.32
C SER A 7 -22.99 -3.03 19.33
N ASP A 8 -23.55 -3.68 18.30
CA ASP A 8 -22.84 -3.92 17.04
C ASP A 8 -22.74 -2.58 16.31
N THR A 9 -21.83 -1.73 16.79
CA THR A 9 -21.42 -0.55 16.05
C THR A 9 -20.55 -1.03 14.90
N CYS A 10 -21.18 -1.32 13.75
CA CYS A 10 -20.50 -1.42 12.47
C CYS A 10 -19.79 -0.08 12.23
N SER A 11 -18.49 -0.05 12.53
CA SER A 11 -17.69 1.17 12.52
C SER A 11 -17.58 1.70 11.09
N SER A 12 -18.30 2.79 10.85
CA SER A 12 -17.97 3.94 10.00
C SER A 12 -17.34 3.64 8.64
N GLU A 13 -18.08 4.03 7.60
CA GLU A 13 -17.60 4.40 6.27
C GLU A 13 -16.52 5.51 6.35
N GLU A 14 -15.31 5.13 6.79
CA GLU A 14 -14.11 5.94 6.67
C GLU A 14 -13.68 5.90 5.19
N ASP A 15 -13.76 7.05 4.53
CA ASP A 15 -13.24 7.27 3.19
C ASP A 15 -11.79 6.75 3.13
N ILE A 16 -11.57 5.61 2.48
CA ILE A 16 -10.23 5.01 2.35
C ILE A 16 -9.33 6.04 1.68
N THR A 17 -8.48 6.69 2.47
CA THR A 17 -7.76 7.88 2.02
C THR A 17 -6.77 7.51 0.91
N ASP A 18 -6.63 8.37 -0.10
CA ASP A 18 -5.73 8.16 -1.24
C ASP A 18 -4.25 7.96 -0.85
N SER A 19 -3.91 8.30 0.39
CA SER A 19 -2.61 8.09 1.03
C SER A 19 -2.23 6.60 1.20
N GLU A 20 -3.24 5.72 1.21
CA GLU A 20 -3.04 4.26 1.34
C GLU A 20 -2.82 3.56 0.00
N LYS A 21 -3.07 4.26 -1.11
CA LYS A 21 -2.84 3.73 -2.46
C LYS A 21 -1.38 3.86 -2.82
N CYS A 22 -0.90 2.95 -3.67
CA CYS A 22 0.43 3.07 -4.25
C CYS A 22 0.56 4.42 -4.97
N ILE A 23 1.55 5.22 -4.61
CA ILE A 23 1.68 6.58 -5.14
C ILE A 23 2.01 6.63 -6.63
N VAL A 24 2.48 5.52 -7.21
CA VAL A 24 2.82 5.40 -8.63
C VAL A 24 1.60 5.01 -9.47
N CYS A 25 0.93 3.90 -9.12
CA CYS A 25 -0.19 3.38 -9.92
C CYS A 25 -1.58 3.78 -9.40
N LYS A 26 -1.64 4.45 -8.24
CA LYS A 26 -2.87 4.90 -7.56
C LYS A 26 -3.87 3.77 -7.29
N LYS A 27 -3.38 2.56 -7.03
CA LYS A 27 -4.16 1.36 -6.70
C LYS A 27 -3.69 0.75 -5.39
N PHE A 28 -4.59 0.04 -4.72
CA PHE A 28 -4.25 -0.79 -3.55
C PHE A 28 -3.48 -2.05 -3.95
N SER A 29 -3.81 -2.64 -5.09
CA SER A 29 -3.12 -3.81 -5.64
C SER A 29 -2.59 -3.54 -7.05
N PRO A 30 -1.40 -4.07 -7.40
CA PRO A 30 -0.92 -4.06 -8.77
C PRO A 30 -1.79 -4.99 -9.65
N ASP A 31 -1.69 -4.84 -10.96
CA ASP A 31 -2.34 -5.76 -11.89
C ASP A 31 -1.62 -7.11 -11.89
N LEU A 32 -2.33 -8.15 -11.43
CA LEU A 32 -1.84 -9.53 -11.32
C LEU A 32 -2.41 -10.45 -12.41
N SER A 33 -3.23 -9.94 -13.32
CA SER A 33 -3.95 -10.74 -14.34
C SER A 33 -3.05 -11.65 -15.18
N LYS A 34 -1.78 -11.30 -15.33
CA LYS A 34 -0.79 -12.04 -16.13
C LYS A 34 -0.05 -13.14 -15.36
N ARG A 35 -0.35 -13.37 -14.08
CA ARG A 35 0.38 -14.33 -13.23
C ARG A 35 -0.53 -15.48 -12.80
N PRO A 36 -0.24 -16.73 -13.19
CA PRO A 36 -1.08 -17.89 -12.86
C PRO A 36 -0.86 -18.42 -11.43
N TYR A 37 -0.13 -17.70 -10.58
CA TYR A 37 0.25 -18.12 -9.23
C TYR A 37 0.06 -16.99 -8.22
N ILE A 38 -0.09 -17.35 -6.94
CA ILE A 38 -0.22 -16.40 -5.83
C ILE A 38 1.05 -15.57 -5.73
N VAL A 39 0.91 -14.24 -5.71
CA VAL A 39 2.03 -13.32 -5.51
C VAL A 39 1.79 -12.45 -4.29
N PHE A 40 2.72 -12.51 -3.36
CA PHE A 40 2.78 -11.58 -2.25
C PHE A 40 3.36 -10.26 -2.72
N VAL A 41 2.52 -9.23 -2.73
CA VAL A 41 2.92 -7.87 -3.10
C VAL A 41 3.74 -7.28 -1.95
N LYS A 42 4.98 -6.94 -2.24
CA LYS A 42 5.86 -6.26 -1.29
C LYS A 42 5.69 -4.74 -1.42
N TRP A 43 5.75 -4.05 -0.29
CA TRP A 43 5.62 -2.60 -0.23
C TRP A 43 6.89 -1.95 0.29
N GLY A 44 7.16 -0.73 -0.18
CA GLY A 44 8.22 0.13 0.32
C GLY A 44 7.71 1.55 0.49
N GLN A 45 8.11 2.21 1.57
CA GLN A 45 7.76 3.59 1.86
C GLN A 45 8.88 4.52 1.45
N CYS A 46 8.57 5.54 0.64
CA CYS A 46 9.55 6.53 0.18
C CYS A 46 10.02 7.42 1.34
N ASP A 47 11.34 7.57 1.49
CA ASP A 47 11.91 8.41 2.56
C ASP A 47 11.70 9.92 2.34
N LYS A 48 11.39 10.35 1.10
CA LYS A 48 11.20 11.77 0.77
C LYS A 48 9.74 12.22 0.89
N CYS A 49 8.80 11.47 0.33
CA CYS A 49 7.38 11.84 0.30
C CYS A 49 6.50 11.01 1.23
N SER A 50 7.07 10.08 1.99
CA SER A 50 6.36 9.13 2.88
C SER A 50 5.32 8.23 2.18
N GLY A 51 5.27 8.25 0.85
CA GLY A 51 4.31 7.51 0.04
C GLY A 51 4.68 6.03 -0.12
N TRP A 52 3.66 5.17 -0.10
CA TRP A 52 3.80 3.73 -0.28
C TRP A 52 3.86 3.32 -1.76
N VAL A 53 4.70 2.34 -2.09
CA VAL A 53 4.88 1.85 -3.46
C VAL A 53 4.93 0.31 -3.50
N HIS A 54 4.29 -0.28 -4.51
CA HIS A 54 4.44 -1.71 -4.82
C HIS A 54 5.84 -2.02 -5.37
N LEU A 55 6.69 -2.63 -4.56
CA LEU A 55 8.01 -3.11 -4.98
C LEU A 55 7.87 -4.18 -6.06
N SER A 56 8.83 -4.26 -6.98
CA SER A 56 8.83 -5.16 -8.15
C SER A 56 7.72 -4.95 -9.20
N PHE A 57 6.70 -4.12 -8.92
CA PHE A 57 5.60 -3.82 -9.84
C PHE A 57 5.64 -2.38 -10.34
N CYS A 58 5.80 -1.44 -9.42
CA CYS A 58 5.85 0.00 -9.71
C CYS A 58 7.28 0.55 -9.59
N THR A 59 8.25 -0.27 -9.21
CA THR A 59 9.68 0.07 -9.15
C THR A 59 10.52 -1.10 -9.66
N THR A 60 11.77 -0.82 -10.04
CA THR A 60 12.79 -1.84 -10.34
C THR A 60 13.36 -2.49 -9.07
N ILE A 61 13.17 -1.85 -7.91
CA ILE A 61 13.64 -2.32 -6.60
C ILE A 61 12.74 -3.45 -6.11
N ARG A 62 13.35 -4.59 -5.79
CA ARG A 62 12.63 -5.79 -5.36
C ARG A 62 12.63 -6.01 -3.84
N VAL A 63 13.65 -5.47 -3.17
CA VAL A 63 13.89 -5.63 -1.73
C VAL A 63 14.53 -4.35 -1.24
N ILE A 64 14.06 -3.85 -0.09
CA ILE A 64 14.70 -2.77 0.68
C ILE A 64 15.32 -3.45 1.92
N ARG A 65 16.61 -3.24 2.17
CA ARG A 65 17.27 -3.78 3.36
C ARG A 65 17.27 -2.73 4.45
N ARG A 66 17.47 -3.18 5.69
CA ARG A 66 17.59 -2.28 6.84
C ARG A 66 18.81 -1.37 6.62
N GLY A 67 18.59 -0.06 6.66
CA GLY A 67 19.63 0.95 6.47
C GLY A 67 19.73 1.48 5.04
N ASP A 68 19.00 0.91 4.08
CA ASP A 68 18.91 1.48 2.73
C ASP A 68 17.95 2.69 2.76
N ASN A 69 18.31 3.75 2.02
CA ASN A 69 17.35 4.80 1.67
C ASN A 69 16.62 4.39 0.40
N PHE A 70 15.29 4.40 0.45
CA PHE A 70 14.41 4.14 -0.68
C PHE A 70 13.68 5.40 -1.11
N LEU A 71 13.94 5.81 -2.36
CA LEU A 71 13.19 6.86 -3.04
C LEU A 71 12.25 6.23 -4.06
N CYS A 72 10.99 6.67 -4.07
CA CYS A 72 10.04 6.27 -5.10
C CYS A 72 10.44 6.85 -6.47
N PRO A 73 9.93 6.30 -7.58
CA PRO A 73 10.23 6.78 -8.92
C PRO A 73 9.97 8.28 -9.12
N GLN A 74 8.92 8.82 -8.47
CA GLN A 74 8.55 10.24 -8.53
C GLN A 74 9.59 11.14 -7.82
N CYS A 75 10.25 10.61 -6.78
CA CYS A 75 11.22 11.34 -5.98
C CYS A 75 12.67 11.12 -6.41
N SER A 76 12.97 10.05 -7.15
CA SER A 76 14.32 9.71 -7.61
C SER A 76 14.74 10.43 -8.90
N THR A 77 13.77 10.87 -9.71
CA THR A 77 14.02 11.60 -10.97
C THR A 77 14.12 13.11 -10.81
N ASN A 78 14.07 13.62 -9.57
CA ASN A 78 13.94 15.05 -9.26
C ASN A 78 15.07 15.53 -8.35
#